data_AF-A0AA92TS92-F1
#
_entry.id   AF-A0AA92TS92-F1
#
_cell.length_a   1.000
_cell.length_b   1.000
_cell.length_c   1.000
_cell.angle_alpha   90.00
_cell.angle_beta   90.00
_cell.angle_gamma   90.00
#
_symmetry.space_group_name_H-M   'P 1'
#
loop_
_entity.id
_entity.type
_entity.pdbx_description
1 polymer ?
#
loop_
_entity_poly.entity_id
_entity_poly.type
_entity_poly.pdbx_seq_one_letter_code
_entity_poly.pdbx_strand_id
1 'polypeptide(L)'
;MMIVSKQHQIFFDFLRFSIGPKSEIPSSLKEADWKALYRIAQKQCLVGVLFDGIKKLPAEYVGMKKELLLQWMAESQMLEKANVRLNDAAIQVSEWFRKKGFRTCILKGQGNALMYPNPYSRTPGDIDIWVEGEDKRVISFVRSISPHEKACYHHIGFPSYKGVEVEVHYRPSFLLCFWHNRKLQKYYERVKEEQFSHRVMLGKQGEIAIPTVEFNLIFQLTHIFSHLMNEGIGLRQLLDYYYVLCDFYKVYQKSSKITPSLFTLKEGSTSHPDPLTLRGEGGNRPIRCSEPLRSKDGGPSKVSPDSAGWDRLSIEGDNSAGSTTAVTSSASTALDEVQEELKELGLWKFAGGIMYIMQEVFGMSASRLIVPPNEKYGKFVLNEVLEAGNFGRHDARNRFGRSQLGHNLQRVYRDIRLVRYFPAEALCEPLFRTWHFFWRLKYKK
;
A
#
# COMPACT_ATOMS: atom_id res chain seq x y z
N MET A 1 -6.28 7.00 -29.82
CA MET A 1 -4.84 7.26 -29.94
C MET A 1 -4.46 8.12 -28.75
N MET A 2 -3.65 7.62 -27.83
CA MET A 2 -3.23 8.36 -26.64
C MET A 2 -2.20 9.40 -27.08
N ILE A 3 -2.52 10.69 -26.97
CA ILE A 3 -1.52 11.75 -27.16
C ILE A 3 -1.02 12.12 -25.76
N VAL A 4 -0.02 11.38 -25.28
CA VAL A 4 0.78 11.85 -24.14
C VAL A 4 1.43 13.14 -24.61
N SER A 5 0.97 14.28 -24.08
CA SER A 5 1.57 15.56 -24.48
C SER A 5 3.02 15.63 -24.01
N LYS A 6 3.82 16.49 -24.64
CA LYS A 6 5.21 16.73 -24.22
C LYS A 6 5.31 17.03 -22.71
N GLN A 7 4.37 17.79 -22.17
CA GLN A 7 4.33 18.10 -20.74
C GLN A 7 3.98 16.89 -19.86
N HIS A 8 3.24 15.90 -20.35
CA HIS A 8 3.06 14.63 -19.61
C HIS A 8 4.35 13.82 -19.57
N GLN A 9 5.13 13.80 -20.65
CA GLN A 9 6.42 13.12 -20.66
C GLN A 9 7.40 13.78 -19.67
N ILE A 10 7.51 15.11 -19.69
CA ILE A 10 8.31 15.88 -18.73
C ILE A 10 7.84 15.60 -17.29
N PHE A 11 6.52 15.55 -17.07
CA PHE A 11 5.95 15.20 -15.77
C PHE A 11 6.37 13.78 -15.32
N PHE A 12 6.36 12.77 -16.20
CA PHE A 12 6.80 11.43 -15.85
C PHE A 12 8.29 11.37 -15.52
N ASP A 13 9.13 12.04 -16.32
CA ASP A 13 10.57 12.11 -16.06
C ASP A 13 10.83 12.78 -14.70
N PHE A 14 10.10 13.87 -14.39
CA PHE A 14 10.22 14.56 -13.12
C PHE A 14 9.69 13.72 -11.95
N LEU A 15 8.62 12.95 -12.15
CA LEU A 15 8.10 12.02 -11.15
C LEU A 15 9.13 10.95 -10.80
N ARG A 16 9.78 10.34 -11.82
CA ARG A 16 10.87 9.37 -11.61
C ARG A 16 12.03 9.98 -10.83
N PHE A 17 12.43 11.21 -11.17
CA PHE A 17 13.43 11.96 -10.41
C PHE A 17 13.01 12.18 -8.94
N SER A 18 11.75 12.53 -8.72
CA SER A 18 11.21 12.82 -7.38
C SER A 18 11.22 11.59 -6.48
N ILE A 19 10.82 10.42 -7.00
CA ILE A 19 10.72 9.17 -6.24
C ILE A 19 12.04 8.40 -6.15
N GLY A 20 12.99 8.68 -7.06
CA GLY A 20 14.30 8.03 -7.11
C GLY A 20 15.28 8.54 -6.04
N PRO A 21 16.13 7.67 -5.47
CA PRO A 21 17.13 8.07 -4.47
C PRO A 21 18.37 8.75 -5.08
N LYS A 22 18.70 8.46 -6.35
CA LYS A 22 19.90 8.95 -7.08
C LYS A 22 19.60 9.10 -8.57
N SER A 23 18.54 9.82 -8.91
CA SER A 23 18.19 10.06 -10.31
C SER A 23 18.92 11.29 -10.83
N GLU A 24 19.55 11.17 -12.00
CA GLU A 24 20.07 12.32 -12.73
C GLU A 24 18.94 13.30 -13.04
N ILE A 25 19.24 14.60 -13.01
CA ILE A 25 18.26 15.64 -13.33
C ILE A 25 17.83 15.45 -14.79
N PRO A 26 16.54 15.21 -15.08
CA PRO A 26 16.10 14.98 -16.45
C PRO A 26 16.36 16.21 -17.32
N SER A 27 17.02 16.01 -18.47
CA SER A 27 17.28 17.09 -19.43
C SER A 27 15.98 17.73 -19.95
N SER A 28 14.88 16.98 -19.95
CA SER A 28 13.54 17.41 -20.34
C SER A 28 12.96 18.51 -19.44
N LEU A 29 13.47 18.69 -18.20
CA LEU A 29 13.04 19.76 -17.30
C LEU A 29 13.36 21.16 -17.81
N LYS A 30 14.33 21.32 -18.72
CA LYS A 30 14.63 22.61 -19.37
C LYS A 30 13.43 23.18 -20.13
N GLU A 31 12.50 22.31 -20.53
CA GLU A 31 11.30 22.65 -21.29
C GLU A 31 10.01 22.53 -20.46
N ALA A 32 10.14 22.41 -19.15
CA ALA A 32 9.01 22.24 -18.24
C ALA A 32 8.16 23.51 -18.18
N ASP A 33 6.86 23.38 -18.50
CA ASP A 33 5.87 24.33 -18.04
C ASP A 33 5.48 23.96 -16.61
N TRP A 34 6.13 24.58 -15.64
CA TRP A 34 5.88 24.33 -14.22
C TRP A 34 4.43 24.55 -13.79
N LYS A 35 3.68 25.44 -14.46
CA LYS A 35 2.26 25.64 -14.19
C LYS A 35 1.43 24.47 -14.72
N ALA A 36 1.80 23.91 -15.88
CA ALA A 36 1.20 22.68 -16.38
C ALA A 36 1.51 21.48 -15.48
N LEU A 37 2.77 21.30 -15.07
CA LEU A 37 3.19 20.25 -14.14
C LEU A 37 2.42 20.33 -12.81
N TYR A 38 2.25 21.54 -12.26
CA TYR A 38 1.46 21.74 -11.05
C TYR A 38 0.00 21.32 -11.20
N ARG A 39 -0.65 21.67 -12.33
CA ARG A 39 -2.02 21.22 -12.62
C ARG A 39 -2.13 19.70 -12.73
N ILE A 40 -1.15 19.04 -13.36
CA ILE A 40 -1.12 17.58 -13.44
C ILE A 40 -0.92 17.00 -12.03
N ALA A 41 -0.01 17.57 -11.23
CA ALA A 41 0.24 17.14 -9.85
C ALA A 41 -1.01 17.24 -8.97
N GLN A 42 -1.76 18.33 -9.06
CA GLN A 42 -3.04 18.50 -8.37
C GLN A 42 -4.08 17.49 -8.83
N LYS A 43 -4.27 17.34 -10.16
CA LYS A 43 -5.21 16.38 -10.76
C LYS A 43 -4.93 14.94 -10.30
N GLN A 44 -3.65 14.61 -10.14
CA GLN A 44 -3.17 13.27 -9.81
C GLN A 44 -2.85 13.05 -8.32
N CYS A 45 -3.06 14.07 -7.48
CA CYS A 45 -2.78 14.06 -6.04
C CYS A 45 -1.31 13.76 -5.67
N LEU A 46 -0.37 14.33 -6.42
CA LEU A 46 1.08 14.11 -6.27
C LEU A 46 1.87 15.38 -5.89
N VAL A 47 1.20 16.45 -5.44
CA VAL A 47 1.83 17.74 -5.13
C VAL A 47 2.98 17.60 -4.13
N GLY A 48 2.75 16.95 -2.98
CA GLY A 48 3.78 16.79 -1.96
C GLY A 48 4.99 15.99 -2.45
N VAL A 49 4.76 14.87 -3.15
CA VAL A 49 5.84 14.03 -3.70
C VAL A 49 6.70 14.79 -4.71
N LEU A 50 6.08 15.56 -5.60
CA LEU A 50 6.82 16.35 -6.58
C LEU A 50 7.47 17.58 -5.96
N PHE A 51 6.92 18.13 -4.88
CA PHE A 51 7.59 19.18 -4.11
C PHE A 51 8.85 18.66 -3.41
N ASP A 52 8.86 17.42 -2.92
CA ASP A 52 10.09 16.76 -2.48
C ASP A 52 11.12 16.66 -3.62
N GLY A 53 10.68 16.45 -4.86
CA GLY A 53 11.52 16.55 -6.05
C GLY A 53 12.05 17.96 -6.30
N ILE A 54 11.20 19.00 -6.19
CA ILE A 54 11.62 20.40 -6.37
C ILE A 54 12.73 20.76 -5.37
N LYS A 55 12.61 20.33 -4.11
CA LYS A 55 13.64 20.55 -3.07
C LYS A 55 15.00 19.91 -3.38
N LYS A 56 15.04 18.88 -4.23
CA LYS A 56 16.29 18.22 -4.67
C LYS A 56 16.97 18.95 -5.84
N LEU A 57 16.27 19.84 -6.54
CA LEU A 57 16.82 20.53 -7.71
C LEU A 57 17.77 21.67 -7.29
N PRO A 58 18.87 21.88 -8.03
CA PRO A 58 19.63 23.12 -7.93
C PRO A 58 18.76 24.32 -8.32
N ALA A 59 19.01 25.49 -7.71
CA ALA A 59 18.17 26.68 -7.90
C ALA A 59 18.01 27.10 -9.37
N GLU A 60 19.03 26.89 -10.20
CA GLU A 60 19.03 27.18 -11.64
C GLU A 60 18.01 26.36 -12.45
N TYR A 61 17.63 25.17 -11.97
CA TYR A 61 16.63 24.31 -12.60
C TYR A 61 15.20 24.67 -12.16
N VAL A 62 15.05 25.42 -11.07
CA VAL A 62 13.77 25.87 -10.56
C VAL A 62 13.38 27.17 -11.29
N GLY A 63 13.09 27.06 -12.58
CA GLY A 63 12.63 28.15 -13.45
C GLY A 63 11.21 28.66 -13.16
N MET A 64 10.74 28.53 -11.91
CA MET A 64 9.39 28.91 -11.47
C MET A 64 9.34 30.36 -11.00
N LYS A 65 8.23 31.03 -11.30
CA LYS A 65 7.88 32.28 -10.62
C LYS A 65 7.70 32.04 -9.12
N LYS A 66 8.12 33.01 -8.30
CA LYS A 66 8.08 32.92 -6.83
C LYS A 66 6.68 32.60 -6.31
N GLU A 67 5.65 33.16 -6.92
CA GLU A 67 4.25 32.94 -6.51
C GLU A 67 3.85 31.48 -6.68
N LEU A 68 4.25 30.84 -7.79
CA LEU A 68 3.97 29.43 -8.03
C LEU A 68 4.73 28.54 -7.04
N LEU A 69 6.02 28.82 -6.79
CA LEU A 69 6.80 28.08 -5.81
C LEU A 69 6.19 28.16 -4.40
N LEU A 70 5.69 29.34 -4.00
CA LEU A 70 4.99 29.52 -2.73
C LEU A 70 3.68 28.71 -2.66
N GLN A 71 2.95 28.56 -3.78
CA GLN A 71 1.76 27.71 -3.84
C GLN A 71 2.10 26.23 -3.60
N TRP A 72 3.13 25.71 -4.29
CA TRP A 72 3.62 24.34 -4.06
C TRP A 72 4.01 24.11 -2.59
N MET A 73 4.76 25.05 -2.01
CA MET A 73 5.21 24.97 -0.62
C MET A 73 4.04 24.99 0.36
N ALA A 74 3.07 25.89 0.17
CA ALA A 74 1.90 26.01 1.02
C ALA A 74 1.05 24.74 1.01
N GLU A 75 0.75 24.19 -0.18
CA GLU A 75 0.02 22.93 -0.30
C GLU A 75 0.79 21.77 0.34
N SER A 76 2.10 21.67 0.10
CA SER A 76 2.92 20.62 0.73
C SER A 76 2.89 20.70 2.26
N GLN A 77 2.98 21.89 2.86
CA GLN A 77 2.88 22.06 4.32
C GLN A 77 1.49 21.70 4.85
N MET A 78 0.42 21.98 4.09
CA MET A 78 -0.92 21.55 4.45
C MET A 78 -1.05 20.01 4.44
N LEU A 79 -0.44 19.35 3.45
CA LEU A 79 -0.39 17.89 3.38
C LEU A 79 0.35 17.28 4.58
N GLU A 80 1.48 17.86 4.98
CA GLU A 80 2.23 17.39 6.16
C GLU A 80 1.36 17.44 7.42
N LYS A 81 0.70 18.58 7.67
CA LYS A 81 -0.23 18.74 8.80
C LYS A 81 -1.41 17.75 8.73
N ALA A 82 -1.95 17.52 7.53
CA ALA A 82 -3.04 16.58 7.33
C ALA A 82 -2.62 15.13 7.60
N ASN A 83 -1.41 14.73 7.22
CA ASN A 83 -0.87 13.41 7.55
C ASN A 83 -0.65 13.23 9.05
N VAL A 84 -0.12 14.24 9.76
CA VAL A 84 0.01 14.17 11.23
C VAL A 84 -1.35 13.96 11.89
N ARG A 85 -2.37 14.74 11.50
CA ARG A 85 -3.75 14.57 12.00
C ARG A 85 -4.31 13.19 11.68
N LEU A 86 -4.05 12.69 10.48
CA LEU A 86 -4.56 11.39 10.03
C LEU A 86 -3.87 10.23 10.77
N ASN A 87 -2.58 10.35 11.11
CA ASN A 87 -1.88 9.39 11.96
C ASN A 87 -2.53 9.27 13.34
N ASP A 88 -2.73 10.42 14.00
CA ASP A 88 -3.36 10.47 15.32
C ASP A 88 -4.78 9.91 15.29
N ALA A 89 -5.54 10.19 14.23
CA ALA A 89 -6.89 9.68 14.04
C ALA A 89 -6.90 8.16 13.80
N ALA A 90 -6.01 7.63 12.96
CA ALA A 90 -5.90 6.20 12.69
C ALA A 90 -5.60 5.41 13.97
N ILE A 91 -4.64 5.87 14.78
CA ILE A 91 -4.31 5.24 16.06
C ILE A 91 -5.52 5.25 17.01
N GLN A 92 -6.14 6.42 17.21
CA GLN A 92 -7.26 6.56 18.15
C GLN A 92 -8.49 5.75 17.72
N VAL A 93 -8.80 5.72 16.42
CA VAL A 93 -9.93 4.92 15.90
C VAL A 93 -9.63 3.43 16.05
N SER A 94 -8.43 2.96 15.71
CA SER A 94 -8.02 1.56 15.92
C SER A 94 -8.10 1.16 17.39
N GLU A 95 -7.57 1.96 18.30
CA GLU A 95 -7.64 1.69 19.75
C GLU A 95 -9.09 1.68 20.27
N TRP A 96 -9.92 2.59 19.77
CA TRP A 96 -11.31 2.66 20.17
C TRP A 96 -12.08 1.40 19.78
N PHE A 97 -11.90 0.88 18.55
CA PHE A 97 -12.51 -0.39 18.13
C PHE A 97 -11.94 -1.58 18.93
N ARG A 98 -10.64 -1.60 19.21
CA ARG A 98 -10.01 -2.63 20.05
C ARG A 98 -10.61 -2.69 21.45
N LYS A 99 -10.84 -1.54 22.09
CA LYS A 99 -11.52 -1.45 23.39
C LYS A 99 -12.97 -1.96 23.35
N LYS A 100 -13.56 -2.07 22.16
CA LYS A 100 -14.90 -2.63 21.91
C LYS A 100 -14.88 -4.10 21.51
N GLY A 101 -13.73 -4.77 21.59
CA GLY A 101 -13.58 -6.20 21.33
C GLY A 101 -13.43 -6.55 19.85
N PHE A 102 -12.91 -5.61 19.04
CA PHE A 102 -12.63 -5.84 17.63
C PHE A 102 -11.13 -5.77 17.35
N ARG A 103 -10.58 -6.78 16.67
CA ARG A 103 -9.27 -6.61 16.00
C ARG A 103 -9.46 -5.73 14.78
N THR A 104 -8.42 -4.96 14.45
CA THR A 104 -8.48 -3.93 13.42
C THR A 104 -7.24 -3.93 12.55
N CYS A 105 -7.37 -3.66 11.25
CA CYS A 105 -6.28 -3.49 10.30
C CYS A 105 -6.55 -2.29 9.37
N ILE A 106 -5.58 -1.39 9.19
CA ILE A 106 -5.72 -0.20 8.33
C ILE A 106 -5.28 -0.55 6.91
N LEU A 107 -6.24 -0.70 5.99
CA LEU A 107 -6.03 -1.38 4.70
C LEU A 107 -5.22 -0.57 3.68
N LYS A 108 -5.22 0.76 3.76
CA LYS A 108 -4.46 1.65 2.87
C LYS A 108 -4.10 2.93 3.61
N GLY A 109 -3.85 4.03 2.89
CA GLY A 109 -3.73 5.33 3.52
C GLY A 109 -2.43 5.46 4.30
N GLN A 110 -2.51 5.47 5.63
CA GLN A 110 -1.33 5.64 6.48
C GLN A 110 -0.40 4.42 6.50
N GLY A 111 -0.94 3.21 6.28
CA GLY A 111 -0.08 2.04 6.03
C GLY A 111 0.78 2.24 4.77
N ASN A 112 0.21 2.84 3.71
CA ASN A 112 0.96 3.16 2.50
C ASN A 112 1.99 4.27 2.71
N ALA A 113 1.64 5.31 3.49
CA ALA A 113 2.54 6.43 3.77
C ALA A 113 3.88 5.97 4.36
N LEU A 114 3.88 4.93 5.20
CA LEU A 114 5.10 4.37 5.80
C LEU A 114 6.12 3.83 4.79
N MET A 115 5.67 3.44 3.59
CA MET A 115 6.57 2.95 2.53
C MET A 115 7.22 4.07 1.71
N TYR A 116 6.73 5.32 1.83
CA TYR A 116 7.27 6.47 1.11
C TYR A 116 8.58 6.94 1.77
N PRO A 117 9.55 7.48 0.99
CA PRO A 117 10.75 8.10 1.54
C PRO A 117 10.45 9.24 2.54
N ASN A 118 9.38 9.99 2.28
CA ASN A 118 8.80 10.96 3.19
C ASN A 118 7.31 10.65 3.36
N PRO A 119 6.88 10.05 4.49
CA PRO A 119 5.48 9.71 4.72
C PRO A 119 4.53 10.91 4.65
N TYR A 120 5.02 12.10 5.00
CA TYR A 120 4.20 13.31 5.09
C TYR A 120 3.92 13.99 3.75
N SER A 121 4.58 13.58 2.66
CA SER A 121 4.36 14.12 1.33
C SER A 121 3.29 13.37 0.52
N ARG A 122 2.86 12.19 1.00
CA ARG A 122 1.74 11.45 0.42
C ARG A 122 0.44 12.21 0.66
N THR A 123 -0.37 12.40 -0.37
CA THR A 123 -1.72 13.00 -0.19
C THR A 123 -2.60 12.07 0.65
N PRO A 124 -3.08 12.50 1.84
CA PRO A 124 -3.91 11.67 2.70
C PRO A 124 -5.32 11.46 2.12
N GLY A 125 -6.01 10.45 2.62
CA GLY A 125 -7.40 10.14 2.28
C GLY A 125 -8.24 9.92 3.53
N ASP A 126 -9.25 9.08 3.38
CA ASP A 126 -10.05 8.45 4.43
C ASP A 126 -9.25 7.43 5.27
N ILE A 127 -9.86 7.00 6.39
CA ILE A 127 -9.42 5.84 7.16
C ILE A 127 -10.27 4.64 6.78
N ASP A 128 -9.67 3.68 6.06
CA ASP A 128 -10.26 2.37 5.78
C ASP A 128 -9.83 1.39 6.86
N ILE A 129 -10.67 1.25 7.87
CA ILE A 129 -10.41 0.34 8.98
C ILE A 129 -11.14 -0.98 8.74
N TRP A 130 -10.38 -2.04 8.48
CA TRP A 130 -10.90 -3.40 8.50
C TRP A 130 -11.11 -3.84 9.93
N VAL A 131 -12.34 -4.20 10.25
CA VAL A 131 -12.78 -4.66 11.55
C VAL A 131 -13.11 -6.15 11.46
N GLU A 132 -12.56 -6.93 12.38
CA GLU A 132 -12.82 -8.37 12.40
C GLU A 132 -14.26 -8.69 12.81
N GLY A 133 -15.00 -9.31 11.89
CA GLY A 133 -16.30 -9.88 12.17
C GLY A 133 -17.12 -10.10 10.92
N GLU A 134 -18.20 -10.86 11.05
CA GLU A 134 -19.20 -10.99 9.99
C GLU A 134 -19.89 -9.65 9.70
N ASP A 135 -20.31 -9.42 8.45
CA ASP A 135 -20.98 -8.20 8.01
C ASP A 135 -22.08 -7.76 8.96
N LYS A 136 -22.97 -8.69 9.35
CA LYS A 136 -24.11 -8.40 10.22
C LYS A 136 -23.65 -7.88 11.58
N ARG A 137 -22.64 -8.49 12.18
CA ARG A 137 -22.10 -8.08 13.48
C ARG A 137 -21.51 -6.68 13.39
N VAL A 138 -20.70 -6.41 12.37
CA VAL A 138 -20.04 -5.10 12.19
C VAL A 138 -21.06 -4.02 11.86
N ILE A 139 -21.99 -4.27 10.93
CA ILE A 139 -23.06 -3.33 10.55
C ILE A 139 -23.95 -3.00 11.76
N SER A 140 -24.41 -4.02 12.50
CA SER A 140 -25.25 -3.80 13.68
C SER A 140 -24.52 -3.03 14.77
N PHE A 141 -23.23 -3.32 14.98
CA PHE A 141 -22.41 -2.59 15.94
C PHE A 141 -22.30 -1.11 15.54
N VAL A 142 -21.93 -0.81 14.29
CA VAL A 142 -21.83 0.58 13.81
C VAL A 142 -23.16 1.31 13.93
N ARG A 143 -24.29 0.66 13.58
CA ARG A 143 -25.63 1.27 13.70
C ARG A 143 -26.13 1.45 15.11
N SER A 144 -25.61 0.69 16.08
CA SER A 144 -25.87 0.96 17.49
C SER A 144 -25.32 2.32 17.95
N ILE A 145 -24.37 2.88 17.18
CA ILE A 145 -23.72 4.17 17.44
C ILE A 145 -24.24 5.25 16.49
N SER A 146 -24.34 4.93 15.19
CA SER A 146 -24.83 5.83 14.15
C SER A 146 -25.90 5.10 13.31
N PRO A 147 -27.19 5.19 13.70
CA PRO A 147 -28.26 4.38 13.10
C PRO A 147 -28.49 4.59 11.60
N HIS A 148 -28.09 5.75 11.07
CA HIS A 148 -28.35 6.14 9.69
C HIS A 148 -27.22 5.80 8.71
N GLU A 149 -26.15 5.17 9.17
CA GLU A 149 -25.02 4.80 8.31
C GLU A 149 -25.43 3.79 7.24
N LYS A 150 -24.97 4.08 6.02
CA LYS A 150 -25.27 3.27 4.84
C LYS A 150 -24.19 2.22 4.68
N ALA A 151 -24.61 0.95 4.72
CA ALA A 151 -23.75 -0.17 4.36
C ALA A 151 -23.71 -0.35 2.83
N CYS A 152 -22.51 -0.55 2.29
CA CYS A 152 -22.28 -1.00 0.92
C CYS A 152 -21.90 -2.48 0.93
N TYR A 153 -21.28 -3.03 -0.12
CA TYR A 153 -20.96 -4.47 -0.12
C TYR A 153 -19.81 -4.85 0.85
N HIS A 154 -18.86 -3.93 1.08
CA HIS A 154 -17.61 -4.23 1.78
C HIS A 154 -17.34 -3.35 3.01
N HIS A 155 -17.99 -2.17 3.11
CA HIS A 155 -17.89 -1.27 4.26
C HIS A 155 -19.26 -0.71 4.68
N ILE A 156 -19.27 -0.07 5.84
CA ILE A 156 -20.31 0.85 6.30
C ILE A 156 -19.67 2.20 6.66
N GLY A 157 -20.36 3.30 6.35
CA GLY A 157 -19.94 4.62 6.80
C GLY A 157 -19.84 4.71 8.32
N PHE A 158 -19.03 5.64 8.82
CA PHE A 158 -18.88 5.89 10.23
C PHE A 158 -18.76 7.40 10.50
N PRO A 159 -19.24 7.91 11.65
CA PRO A 159 -19.08 9.31 12.00
C PRO A 159 -17.62 9.76 11.88
N SER A 160 -17.40 10.92 11.26
CA SER A 160 -16.05 11.47 11.09
C SER A 160 -15.36 11.63 12.45
N TYR A 161 -14.12 11.18 12.57
CA TYR A 161 -13.35 11.32 13.79
C TYR A 161 -12.42 12.53 13.69
N LYS A 162 -12.65 13.57 14.51
CA LYS A 162 -11.89 14.83 14.45
C LYS A 162 -11.77 15.33 13.01
N GLY A 163 -12.87 15.38 12.25
CA GLY A 163 -12.90 15.85 10.87
C GLY A 163 -12.20 14.97 9.83
N VAL A 164 -11.87 13.73 10.19
CA VAL A 164 -11.35 12.70 9.27
C VAL A 164 -12.48 11.71 8.96
N GLU A 165 -12.70 11.41 7.68
CA GLU A 165 -13.67 10.42 7.23
C GLU A 165 -13.18 9.00 7.58
N VAL A 166 -14.09 8.16 8.05
CA VAL A 166 -13.81 6.78 8.47
C VAL A 166 -14.77 5.85 7.75
N GLU A 167 -14.22 4.87 7.04
CA GLU A 167 -14.96 3.77 6.45
C GLU A 167 -14.66 2.49 7.22
N VAL A 168 -15.69 1.84 7.76
CA VAL A 168 -15.54 0.61 8.55
C VAL A 168 -15.76 -0.58 7.63
N HIS A 169 -14.66 -1.22 7.26
CA HIS A 169 -14.64 -2.38 6.39
C HIS A 169 -14.91 -3.66 7.20
N TYR A 170 -15.81 -4.51 6.71
CA TYR A 170 -15.92 -5.91 7.11
C TYR A 170 -15.36 -6.85 6.02
N ARG A 171 -15.11 -6.30 4.82
CA ARG A 171 -14.34 -6.93 3.75
C ARG A 171 -13.30 -5.96 3.23
N PRO A 172 -12.06 -6.39 2.94
CA PRO A 172 -11.05 -5.50 2.40
C PRO A 172 -11.46 -4.85 1.07
N SER A 173 -11.86 -5.66 0.09
CA SER A 173 -12.30 -5.21 -1.24
C SER A 173 -13.25 -6.25 -1.86
N PHE A 174 -13.65 -6.03 -3.11
CA PHE A 174 -14.56 -6.91 -3.84
C PHE A 174 -14.32 -6.84 -5.35
N LEU A 175 -14.87 -7.82 -6.07
CA LEU A 175 -14.97 -7.83 -7.53
C LEU A 175 -16.45 -7.87 -7.94
N LEU A 176 -16.78 -7.41 -9.14
CA LEU A 176 -18.15 -7.39 -9.67
C LEU A 176 -18.56 -8.78 -10.20
N CYS A 177 -17.62 -9.53 -10.79
CA CYS A 177 -17.85 -10.91 -11.17
C CYS A 177 -18.04 -11.78 -9.92
N PHE A 178 -19.23 -12.37 -9.76
CA PHE A 178 -19.57 -13.16 -8.57
C PHE A 178 -18.60 -14.31 -8.29
N TRP A 179 -18.10 -14.97 -9.34
CA TRP A 179 -17.15 -16.09 -9.20
C TRP A 179 -15.78 -15.62 -8.73
N HIS A 180 -15.22 -14.58 -9.35
CA HIS A 180 -13.96 -14.00 -8.92
C HIS A 180 -14.09 -13.40 -7.52
N ASN A 181 -15.19 -12.73 -7.22
CA ASN A 181 -15.45 -12.16 -5.91
C ASN A 181 -15.56 -13.25 -4.84
N ARG A 182 -16.24 -14.37 -5.11
CA ARG A 182 -16.29 -15.52 -4.18
C ARG A 182 -14.89 -16.05 -3.86
N LYS A 183 -14.00 -16.12 -4.86
CA LYS A 183 -12.60 -16.51 -4.65
C LYS A 183 -11.85 -15.45 -3.84
N LEU A 184 -12.01 -14.17 -4.16
CA LEU A 184 -11.38 -13.07 -3.42
C LEU A 184 -11.78 -13.05 -1.93
N GLN A 185 -13.07 -13.24 -1.62
CA GLN A 185 -13.51 -13.29 -0.23
C GLN A 185 -12.94 -14.51 0.51
N LYS A 186 -12.75 -15.66 -0.16
CA LYS A 186 -12.06 -16.82 0.42
C LYS A 186 -10.58 -16.57 0.65
N TYR A 187 -9.90 -15.91 -0.30
CA TYR A 187 -8.52 -15.47 -0.14
C TYR A 187 -8.38 -14.61 1.12
N TYR A 188 -9.22 -13.58 1.28
CA TYR A 188 -9.19 -12.72 2.46
C TYR A 188 -9.43 -13.47 3.75
N GLU A 189 -10.40 -14.38 3.80
CA GLU A 189 -10.66 -15.20 4.99
C GLU A 189 -9.47 -16.07 5.37
N ARG A 190 -8.76 -16.64 4.38
CA ARG A 190 -7.60 -17.51 4.61
C ARG A 190 -6.41 -16.76 5.22
N VAL A 191 -6.21 -15.50 4.84
CA VAL A 191 -5.01 -14.72 5.21
C VAL A 191 -5.25 -13.66 6.29
N LYS A 192 -6.50 -13.46 6.74
CA LYS A 192 -6.87 -12.36 7.65
C LYS A 192 -6.13 -12.35 8.98
N GLU A 193 -5.84 -13.53 9.53
CA GLU A 193 -5.25 -13.65 10.88
C GLU A 193 -3.90 -12.95 10.98
N GLU A 194 -3.09 -13.09 9.94
CA GLU A 194 -1.80 -12.43 9.84
C GLU A 194 -1.96 -10.91 9.74
N GLN A 195 -2.96 -10.42 9.01
CA GLN A 195 -3.19 -8.99 8.78
C GLN A 195 -3.64 -8.25 10.05
N PHE A 196 -4.41 -8.91 10.90
CA PHE A 196 -4.79 -8.37 12.21
C PHE A 196 -3.66 -8.41 13.24
N SER A 197 -2.62 -9.22 12.98
CA SER A 197 -1.49 -9.43 13.88
C SER A 197 -0.25 -8.63 13.47
N HIS A 198 -0.13 -8.26 12.19
CA HIS A 198 0.98 -7.47 11.66
C HIS A 198 0.88 -6.00 12.06
N ARG A 199 1.56 -5.63 13.15
CA ARG A 199 1.54 -4.29 13.75
C ARG A 199 2.82 -3.52 13.50
N VAL A 200 2.67 -2.24 13.24
CA VAL A 200 3.77 -1.32 12.97
C VAL A 200 3.61 -0.03 13.76
N MET A 201 4.73 0.60 14.09
CA MET A 201 4.76 1.95 14.66
C MET A 201 4.33 2.96 13.60
N LEU A 202 3.29 3.74 13.88
CA LEU A 202 2.90 4.90 13.08
C LEU A 202 3.44 6.16 13.73
N GLY A 203 4.52 6.70 13.13
CA GLY A 203 5.27 7.82 13.70
C GLY A 203 5.88 7.47 15.06
N LYS A 204 5.76 8.39 16.02
CA LYS A 204 6.17 8.18 17.42
C LYS A 204 4.97 7.95 18.35
N GLN A 205 3.75 7.94 17.82
CA GLN A 205 2.53 8.12 18.59
C GLN A 205 1.87 6.81 19.02
N GLY A 206 1.97 5.74 18.22
CA GLY A 206 1.32 4.48 18.55
C GLY A 206 1.43 3.42 17.46
N GLU A 207 0.87 2.25 17.74
CA GLU A 207 0.97 1.07 16.87
C GLU A 207 -0.40 0.71 16.28
N ILE A 208 -0.45 0.57 14.96
CA ILE A 208 -1.63 0.09 14.23
C ILE A 208 -1.30 -1.23 13.54
N ALA A 209 -2.32 -2.05 13.27
CA ALA A 209 -2.12 -3.16 12.34
C ALA A 209 -2.29 -2.66 10.91
N ILE A 210 -1.42 -3.11 10.02
CA ILE A 210 -1.49 -2.82 8.58
C ILE A 210 -1.30 -4.13 7.81
N PRO A 211 -1.76 -4.22 6.56
CA PRO A 211 -1.57 -5.44 5.80
C PRO A 211 -0.09 -5.75 5.55
N THR A 212 0.24 -7.02 5.47
CA THR A 212 1.55 -7.52 5.04
C THR A 212 1.78 -7.18 3.57
N VAL A 213 3.04 -7.30 3.14
CA VAL A 213 3.43 -6.85 1.81
C VAL A 213 2.85 -7.74 0.71
N GLU A 214 2.79 -9.05 0.93
CA GLU A 214 2.18 -10.04 0.05
C GLU A 214 0.69 -9.82 -0.10
N PHE A 215 0.00 -9.58 1.03
CA PHE A 215 -1.42 -9.22 1.02
C PHE A 215 -1.66 -7.93 0.24
N ASN A 216 -0.81 -6.91 0.44
CA ASN A 216 -0.92 -5.62 -0.22
C ASN A 216 -0.79 -5.74 -1.76
N LEU A 217 0.00 -6.68 -2.28
CA LEU A 217 0.08 -6.93 -3.73
C LEU A 217 -1.29 -7.26 -4.32
N ILE A 218 -2.03 -8.17 -3.68
CA ILE A 218 -3.37 -8.57 -4.14
C ILE A 218 -4.42 -7.51 -3.79
N PHE A 219 -4.45 -7.08 -2.54
CA PHE A 219 -5.45 -6.14 -2.04
C PHE A 219 -5.43 -4.82 -2.81
N GLN A 220 -4.26 -4.18 -2.97
CA GLN A 220 -4.20 -2.88 -3.64
C GLN A 220 -4.50 -3.01 -5.14
N LEU A 221 -4.09 -4.10 -5.81
CA LEU A 221 -4.52 -4.36 -7.19
C LEU A 221 -6.03 -4.50 -7.30
N THR A 222 -6.67 -5.29 -6.42
CA THR A 222 -8.13 -5.45 -6.45
C THR A 222 -8.84 -4.12 -6.17
N HIS A 223 -8.31 -3.30 -5.26
CA HIS A 223 -8.84 -1.99 -4.93
C HIS A 223 -8.73 -1.02 -6.11
N ILE A 224 -7.55 -0.91 -6.74
CA ILE A 224 -7.35 -0.09 -7.96
C ILE A 224 -8.31 -0.56 -9.06
N PHE A 225 -8.43 -1.87 -9.26
CA PHE A 225 -9.30 -2.44 -10.27
C PHE A 225 -10.77 -2.10 -10.00
N SER A 226 -11.23 -2.20 -8.76
CA SER A 226 -12.61 -1.87 -8.38
C SER A 226 -12.90 -0.39 -8.55
N HIS A 227 -11.96 0.51 -8.29
CA HIS A 227 -12.14 1.93 -8.63
C HIS A 227 -12.14 2.18 -10.13
N LEU A 228 -11.30 1.50 -10.91
CA LEU A 228 -11.33 1.57 -12.38
C LEU A 228 -12.71 1.16 -12.92
N MET A 229 -13.30 0.11 -12.35
CA MET A 229 -14.61 -0.39 -12.74
C MET A 229 -15.78 0.50 -12.28
N ASN A 230 -15.62 1.29 -11.21
CA ASN A 230 -16.75 1.98 -10.54
C ASN A 230 -16.71 3.51 -10.55
N GLU A 231 -15.55 4.13 -10.67
CA GLU A 231 -15.37 5.57 -10.47
C GLU A 231 -14.30 6.11 -11.43
N GLY A 232 -13.03 5.88 -11.10
CA GLY A 232 -11.84 6.29 -11.80
C GLY A 232 -10.62 6.11 -10.91
N ILE A 233 -9.43 6.17 -11.49
CA ILE A 233 -8.16 6.02 -10.76
C ILE A 233 -7.21 7.14 -11.12
N GLY A 234 -6.26 7.45 -10.23
CA GLY A 234 -5.20 8.42 -10.45
C GLY A 234 -3.81 7.81 -10.26
N LEU A 235 -2.77 8.60 -10.53
CA LEU A 235 -1.38 8.17 -10.34
C LEU A 235 -1.03 7.97 -8.87
N ARG A 236 -1.73 8.62 -7.92
CA ARG A 236 -1.51 8.38 -6.49
C ARG A 236 -1.71 6.91 -6.11
N GLN A 237 -2.77 6.27 -6.60
CA GLN A 237 -3.03 4.85 -6.32
C GLN A 237 -1.96 3.95 -6.97
N LEU A 238 -1.46 4.34 -8.15
CA LEU A 238 -0.38 3.59 -8.80
C LEU A 238 0.97 3.82 -8.10
N LEU A 239 1.22 5.01 -7.56
CA LEU A 239 2.41 5.30 -6.78
C LEU A 239 2.41 4.57 -5.44
N ASP A 240 1.24 4.47 -4.78
CA ASP A 240 1.07 3.60 -3.61
C ASP A 240 1.49 2.15 -3.97
N TYR A 241 1.01 1.63 -5.10
CA TYR A 241 1.36 0.29 -5.55
C TYR A 241 2.84 0.14 -5.95
N TYR A 242 3.44 1.16 -6.55
CA TYR A 242 4.88 1.20 -6.82
C TYR A 242 5.70 0.98 -5.54
N TYR A 243 5.30 1.62 -4.43
CA TYR A 243 5.98 1.45 -3.16
C TYR A 243 5.73 0.08 -2.51
N VAL A 244 4.54 -0.52 -2.68
CA VAL A 244 4.28 -1.92 -2.29
C VAL A 244 5.25 -2.87 -2.99
N LEU A 245 5.40 -2.74 -4.31
CA LEU A 245 6.33 -3.56 -5.09
C LEU A 245 7.77 -3.36 -4.61
N CYS A 246 8.18 -2.11 -4.37
CA CYS A 246 9.51 -1.83 -3.83
C CYS A 246 9.71 -2.48 -2.46
N ASP A 247 8.70 -2.46 -1.59
CA ASP A 247 8.79 -3.05 -0.26
C ASP A 247 8.84 -4.58 -0.30
N PHE A 248 8.06 -5.20 -1.19
CA PHE A 248 8.08 -6.66 -1.40
C PHE A 248 9.50 -7.14 -1.68
N TYR A 249 10.15 -6.58 -2.70
CA TYR A 249 11.53 -6.98 -3.02
C TYR A 249 12.53 -6.58 -1.94
N LYS A 250 12.31 -5.53 -1.15
CA LYS A 250 13.16 -5.20 0.00
C LYS A 250 13.07 -6.26 1.10
N VAL A 251 11.88 -6.74 1.44
CA VAL A 251 11.66 -7.76 2.47
C VAL A 251 12.41 -9.05 2.11
N TYR A 252 12.23 -9.53 0.89
CA TYR A 252 12.89 -10.76 0.43
C TYR A 252 14.40 -10.60 0.15
N GLN A 253 14.90 -9.39 -0.10
CA GLN A 253 16.34 -9.11 -0.14
C GLN A 253 16.98 -8.98 1.25
N LYS A 254 16.21 -8.62 2.29
CA LYS A 254 16.71 -8.50 3.67
C LYS A 254 16.68 -9.81 4.44
N SER A 255 15.62 -10.61 4.32
CA SER A 255 15.52 -11.95 4.93
C SER A 255 16.71 -12.84 4.52
N SER A 256 17.09 -12.71 3.26
CA SER A 256 18.30 -13.19 2.61
C SER A 256 19.63 -12.90 3.32
N LYS A 257 19.77 -11.74 3.97
CA LYS A 257 21.02 -11.29 4.61
C LYS A 257 21.12 -11.65 6.08
N ILE A 258 19.99 -11.93 6.74
CA ILE A 258 19.93 -12.28 8.17
C ILE A 258 20.20 -13.78 8.40
N THR A 259 20.15 -14.61 7.35
CA THR A 259 20.45 -16.04 7.44
C THR A 259 21.87 -16.39 6.94
N PRO A 260 22.91 -16.05 7.71
CA PRO A 260 24.07 -16.94 7.80
C PRO A 260 24.54 -17.14 9.25
N SER A 261 24.79 -18.41 9.63
CA SER A 261 25.59 -18.90 10.79
C SER A 261 24.92 -19.59 12.00
N LEU A 262 23.63 -19.94 12.03
CA LEU A 262 23.10 -20.79 13.14
C LEU A 262 23.30 -22.30 12.96
N PHE A 263 23.89 -22.75 11.85
CA PHE A 263 24.22 -24.16 11.63
C PHE A 263 25.65 -24.31 11.09
N THR A 264 26.64 -24.13 11.96
CA THR A 264 27.91 -24.87 11.82
C THR A 264 27.92 -25.94 12.91
N LEU A 265 27.35 -27.10 12.58
CA LEU A 265 27.78 -28.34 13.21
C LEU A 265 29.28 -28.47 12.92
N LYS A 266 30.09 -28.42 13.97
CA LYS A 266 31.48 -28.88 13.90
C LYS A 266 31.43 -30.38 13.60
N GLU A 267 31.55 -30.76 12.33
CA GLU A 267 32.00 -32.10 11.98
C GLU A 267 33.49 -32.19 12.26
N GLY A 268 33.81 -32.94 13.32
CA GLY A 268 35.17 -33.28 13.70
C GLY A 268 35.78 -34.26 12.71
N SER A 269 37.04 -33.97 12.37
CA SER A 269 37.94 -34.74 11.51
C SER A 269 38.04 -36.21 11.90
N THR A 270 38.06 -37.08 10.89
CA THR A 270 38.38 -38.51 10.99
C THR A 270 39.88 -38.73 11.14
N SER A 271 40.30 -39.38 12.23
CA SER A 271 41.54 -40.17 12.28
C SER A 271 41.38 -41.30 13.30
N HIS A 272 41.66 -42.52 12.84
CA HIS A 272 41.50 -43.80 13.53
C HIS A 272 42.25 -43.89 14.88
N PRO A 273 41.78 -44.73 15.83
CA PRO A 273 42.47 -44.99 17.09
C PRO A 273 43.28 -46.30 17.04
N ASP A 274 44.31 -46.38 17.88
CA ASP A 274 44.82 -47.63 18.45
C ASP A 274 45.19 -47.41 19.95
N PRO A 275 45.19 -48.47 20.80
CA PRO A 275 44.60 -48.41 22.15
C PRO A 275 45.62 -48.51 23.32
N LEU A 276 45.07 -48.55 24.57
CA LEU A 276 45.69 -48.71 25.92
C LEU A 276 45.78 -47.36 26.68
N THR A 277 45.36 -47.12 27.93
CA THR A 277 45.15 -47.95 29.13
C THR A 277 44.40 -47.15 30.24
N LEU A 278 43.59 -47.87 31.04
CA LEU A 278 43.27 -47.77 32.49
C LEU A 278 43.44 -46.47 33.34
N ARG A 279 42.33 -46.15 34.06
CA ARG A 279 42.13 -45.63 35.46
C ARG A 279 41.22 -44.40 35.47
N GLY A 280 40.05 -44.40 36.13
CA GLY A 280 39.82 -44.43 37.58
C GLY A 280 39.15 -43.09 37.95
N GLU A 281 37.83 -43.04 38.17
CA GLU A 281 37.13 -43.07 39.47
C GLU A 281 36.65 -41.68 39.95
N GLY A 282 35.38 -41.61 40.36
CA GLY A 282 34.78 -40.66 41.32
C GLY A 282 34.37 -39.29 40.77
N GLY A 283 33.20 -38.70 41.07
CA GLY A 283 32.11 -39.04 41.99
C GLY A 283 31.16 -37.83 42.17
N ASN A 284 29.87 -38.12 42.38
CA ASN A 284 28.81 -37.38 43.09
C ASN A 284 28.48 -35.88 42.83
N ARG A 285 27.30 -35.66 42.20
CA ARG A 285 26.05 -34.92 42.62
C ARG A 285 26.02 -34.20 44.02
N PRO A 286 24.98 -33.36 44.36
CA PRO A 286 24.19 -32.32 43.65
C PRO A 286 23.62 -31.13 44.54
N ILE A 287 22.68 -30.32 43.99
CA ILE A 287 21.56 -29.53 44.61
C ILE A 287 21.75 -28.06 45.09
N ARG A 288 21.11 -27.14 44.32
CA ARG A 288 20.00 -26.18 44.61
C ARG A 288 19.86 -25.34 45.91
N CYS A 289 19.42 -24.09 45.66
CA CYS A 289 18.56 -23.14 46.42
C CYS A 289 19.20 -22.12 47.38
N SER A 290 18.97 -20.80 47.14
CA SER A 290 18.19 -19.87 47.99
C SER A 290 18.35 -18.38 47.60
N GLU A 291 17.24 -17.65 47.43
CA GLU A 291 17.08 -16.18 47.57
C GLU A 291 17.12 -15.74 49.07
N PRO A 292 16.80 -14.50 49.54
CA PRO A 292 16.64 -13.13 48.94
C PRO A 292 17.31 -12.00 49.78
N LEU A 293 17.20 -10.70 49.39
CA LEU A 293 16.76 -9.54 50.24
C LEU A 293 17.12 -8.12 49.67
N ARG A 294 16.11 -7.21 49.70
CA ARG A 294 16.05 -5.74 50.03
C ARG A 294 17.10 -4.76 49.43
N SER A 295 16.87 -3.48 49.09
CA SER A 295 15.95 -2.40 49.51
C SER A 295 16.20 -1.11 48.66
N LYS A 296 15.15 -0.37 48.23
CA LYS A 296 14.74 1.04 48.58
C LYS A 296 15.46 2.28 47.98
N ASP A 297 14.58 3.20 47.55
CA ASP A 297 14.57 4.69 47.57
C ASP A 297 15.38 5.54 46.55
N GLY A 298 14.70 6.54 45.93
CA GLY A 298 15.32 7.77 45.40
C GLY A 298 14.72 8.34 44.10
N GLY A 299 14.07 9.50 44.19
CA GLY A 299 13.43 10.25 43.09
C GLY A 299 14.37 11.04 42.13
N PRO A 300 13.84 12.03 41.37
CA PRO A 300 14.05 12.16 39.93
C PRO A 300 15.15 13.15 39.50
N SER A 301 15.80 12.90 38.36
CA SER A 301 16.63 13.91 37.68
C SER A 301 16.73 13.68 36.17
N LYS A 302 16.18 14.65 35.43
CA LYS A 302 16.65 15.26 34.18
C LYS A 302 17.07 14.36 33.00
N VAL A 303 16.22 14.44 31.97
CA VAL A 303 16.49 14.69 30.55
C VAL A 303 17.97 14.70 30.12
N SER A 304 18.32 13.73 29.26
CA SER A 304 19.23 13.92 28.12
C SER A 304 18.68 13.18 26.90
N PRO A 305 18.90 13.72 25.69
CA PRO A 305 18.35 13.21 24.43
C PRO A 305 19.29 12.16 23.86
N ASP A 306 18.75 11.01 23.46
CA ASP A 306 19.23 10.20 22.33
C ASP A 306 18.49 8.87 22.36
N SER A 307 17.49 8.72 21.50
CA SER A 307 17.06 7.39 21.06
C SER A 307 16.26 7.45 19.76
N ALA A 308 16.73 6.63 18.81
CA ALA A 308 16.06 6.17 17.59
C ALA A 308 15.94 7.18 16.44
N GLY A 309 17.11 7.55 15.89
CA GLY A 309 17.23 7.71 14.44
C GLY A 309 17.10 6.34 13.78
N TRP A 310 16.23 6.21 12.79
CA TRP A 310 16.34 5.14 11.82
C TRP A 310 17.58 5.44 10.98
N ASP A 311 18.66 4.70 11.21
CA ASP A 311 19.87 4.87 10.44
C ASP A 311 19.59 4.74 8.94
N ARG A 312 19.97 5.80 8.22
CA ARG A 312 20.03 5.86 6.77
C ARG A 312 21.11 4.92 6.27
N LEU A 313 20.74 3.71 5.89
CA LEU A 313 21.56 2.90 4.98
C LEU A 313 21.10 3.15 3.55
N SER A 314 21.80 4.09 2.90
CA SER A 314 21.86 4.15 1.44
C SER A 314 22.53 2.86 0.96
N ILE A 315 21.86 2.11 0.09
CA ILE A 315 22.43 0.88 -0.49
C ILE A 315 23.51 1.28 -1.51
N GLU A 316 24.76 1.00 -1.18
CA GLU A 316 25.84 0.80 -2.15
C GLU A 316 25.67 -0.59 -2.80
N GLY A 317 25.89 -0.65 -4.10
CA GLY A 317 25.85 -1.89 -4.86
C GLY A 317 27.19 -2.60 -4.75
N ASP A 318 27.26 -3.61 -3.88
CA ASP A 318 28.39 -4.54 -3.83
C ASP A 318 28.05 -5.87 -4.51
N ASN A 319 28.88 -6.20 -5.50
CA ASN A 319 28.91 -7.48 -6.18
C ASN A 319 29.73 -8.48 -5.36
N SER A 320 29.08 -9.29 -4.52
CA SER A 320 29.71 -10.46 -3.90
C SER A 320 28.87 -11.71 -4.16
N ALA A 321 29.41 -12.59 -4.99
CA ALA A 321 28.80 -13.84 -5.44
C ALA A 321 29.03 -14.93 -4.38
N GLY A 322 28.12 -15.03 -3.41
CA GLY A 322 28.25 -16.05 -2.36
C GLY A 322 27.06 -16.14 -1.40
N SER A 323 25.85 -15.76 -1.81
CA SER A 323 24.60 -15.99 -1.05
C SER A 323 23.38 -15.63 -1.90
N THR A 324 23.35 -16.06 -3.17
CA THR A 324 22.32 -15.64 -4.15
C THR A 324 21.20 -16.65 -4.32
N THR A 325 21.45 -17.94 -4.05
CA THR A 325 20.54 -19.05 -4.43
C THR A 325 19.32 -19.25 -3.51
N ALA A 326 19.46 -19.08 -2.19
CA ALA A 326 18.34 -19.20 -1.23
C ALA A 326 17.44 -17.94 -1.19
N VAL A 327 18.04 -16.79 -1.52
CA VAL A 327 17.36 -15.49 -1.64
C VAL A 327 16.38 -15.50 -2.81
N THR A 328 16.83 -16.05 -3.94
CA THR A 328 16.01 -16.20 -5.13
C THR A 328 14.88 -17.20 -4.94
N SER A 329 15.05 -18.26 -4.14
CA SER A 329 14.03 -19.29 -4.00
C SER A 329 12.81 -18.83 -3.18
N SER A 330 13.00 -18.19 -2.02
CA SER A 330 11.89 -17.71 -1.17
C SER A 330 11.07 -16.59 -1.83
N ALA A 331 11.75 -15.62 -2.44
CA ALA A 331 11.10 -14.57 -3.23
C ALA A 331 10.35 -15.15 -4.43
N SER A 332 10.92 -16.17 -5.08
CA SER A 332 10.26 -16.88 -6.18
C SER A 332 8.99 -17.56 -5.70
N THR A 333 9.03 -18.31 -4.58
CA THR A 333 7.84 -19.00 -4.06
C THR A 333 6.71 -18.02 -3.71
N ALA A 334 7.01 -16.95 -2.97
CA ALA A 334 5.99 -15.95 -2.65
C ALA A 334 5.44 -15.25 -3.90
N LEU A 335 6.30 -15.01 -4.89
CA LEU A 335 5.88 -14.46 -6.18
C LEU A 335 4.98 -15.44 -6.96
N ASP A 336 5.31 -16.73 -6.98
CA ASP A 336 4.54 -17.78 -7.64
C ASP A 336 3.13 -17.88 -7.03
N GLU A 337 3.03 -17.82 -5.70
CA GLU A 337 1.74 -17.78 -5.00
C GLU A 337 0.90 -16.56 -5.39
N VAL A 338 1.51 -15.36 -5.39
CA VAL A 338 0.83 -14.12 -5.83
C VAL A 338 0.36 -14.24 -7.28
N GLN A 339 1.19 -14.81 -8.16
CA GLN A 339 0.85 -15.00 -9.57
C GLN A 339 -0.32 -15.95 -9.77
N GLU A 340 -0.38 -17.06 -9.02
CA GLU A 340 -1.51 -17.99 -9.07
C GLU A 340 -2.80 -17.33 -8.56
N GLU A 341 -2.74 -16.59 -7.45
CA GLU A 341 -3.90 -15.83 -6.97
C GLU A 341 -4.40 -14.81 -8.01
N LEU A 342 -3.50 -14.08 -8.69
CA LEU A 342 -3.89 -13.16 -9.75
C LEU A 342 -4.57 -13.87 -10.94
N LYS A 343 -4.17 -15.09 -11.28
CA LYS A 343 -4.85 -15.89 -12.32
C LYS A 343 -6.22 -16.34 -11.84
N GLU A 344 -6.31 -16.87 -10.64
CA GLU A 344 -7.56 -17.38 -10.07
C GLU A 344 -8.63 -16.29 -9.94
N LEU A 345 -8.21 -15.07 -9.61
CA LEU A 345 -9.05 -13.88 -9.46
C LEU A 345 -9.41 -13.21 -10.80
N GLY A 346 -8.86 -13.68 -11.93
CA GLY A 346 -9.08 -13.06 -13.24
C GLY A 346 -8.36 -11.72 -13.43
N LEU A 347 -7.38 -11.41 -12.58
CA LEU A 347 -6.66 -10.13 -12.56
C LEU A 347 -5.37 -10.14 -13.38
N TRP A 348 -4.94 -11.30 -13.91
CA TRP A 348 -3.67 -11.45 -14.64
C TRP A 348 -3.43 -10.37 -15.71
N LYS A 349 -4.41 -10.11 -16.58
CA LYS A 349 -4.28 -9.10 -17.65
C LYS A 349 -4.25 -7.67 -17.11
N PHE A 350 -5.01 -7.41 -16.04
CA PHE A 350 -5.00 -6.11 -15.37
C PHE A 350 -3.65 -5.86 -14.68
N ALA A 351 -3.14 -6.84 -13.93
CA ALA A 351 -1.83 -6.80 -13.31
C ALA A 351 -0.73 -6.56 -14.36
N GLY A 352 -0.77 -7.24 -15.51
CA GLY A 352 0.14 -6.97 -16.63
C GLY A 352 0.04 -5.53 -17.16
N GLY A 353 -1.16 -4.98 -17.22
CA GLY A 353 -1.37 -3.57 -17.57
C GLY A 353 -0.76 -2.61 -16.54
N ILE A 354 -0.90 -2.91 -15.25
CA ILE A 354 -0.25 -2.15 -14.18
C ILE A 354 1.28 -2.27 -14.27
N MET A 355 1.82 -3.46 -14.56
CA MET A 355 3.28 -3.67 -14.69
C MET A 355 3.86 -2.88 -15.86
N TYR A 356 3.13 -2.78 -16.98
CA TYR A 356 3.50 -1.87 -18.07
C TYR A 356 3.59 -0.41 -17.58
N ILE A 357 2.64 0.05 -16.77
CA ILE A 357 2.69 1.42 -16.21
C ILE A 357 3.84 1.58 -15.21
N MET A 358 4.11 0.59 -14.36
CA MET A 358 5.25 0.61 -13.44
C MET A 358 6.57 0.79 -14.19
N GLN A 359 6.73 0.12 -15.33
CA GLN A 359 7.90 0.26 -16.19
C GLN A 359 7.91 1.62 -16.90
N GLU A 360 6.86 1.94 -17.66
CA GLU A 360 6.84 3.09 -18.56
C GLU A 360 6.66 4.43 -17.86
N VAL A 361 5.95 4.50 -16.74
CA VAL A 361 5.71 5.76 -16.02
C VAL A 361 6.68 5.91 -14.85
N PHE A 362 6.82 4.86 -14.04
CA PHE A 362 7.62 4.92 -12.81
C PHE A 362 9.08 4.44 -12.97
N GLY A 363 9.48 3.99 -14.18
CA GLY A 363 10.85 3.57 -14.45
C GLY A 363 11.26 2.31 -13.69
N MET A 364 10.30 1.45 -13.34
CA MET A 364 10.58 0.21 -12.61
C MET A 364 11.34 -0.78 -13.50
N SER A 365 12.42 -1.36 -12.98
CA SER A 365 13.18 -2.43 -13.65
C SER A 365 12.32 -3.66 -13.87
N ALA A 366 12.52 -4.34 -15.01
CA ALA A 366 11.82 -5.57 -15.37
C ALA A 366 11.95 -6.67 -14.30
N SER A 367 13.07 -6.71 -13.57
CA SER A 367 13.30 -7.69 -12.49
C SER A 367 12.43 -7.49 -11.24
N ARG A 368 11.73 -6.36 -11.16
CA ARG A 368 10.79 -6.04 -10.05
C ARG A 368 9.32 -6.13 -10.47
N LEU A 369 9.03 -6.62 -11.68
CA LEU A 369 7.66 -6.80 -12.13
C LEU A 369 7.15 -8.16 -11.65
N ILE A 370 5.96 -8.16 -11.05
CA ILE A 370 5.36 -9.39 -10.50
C ILE A 370 4.70 -10.26 -11.58
N VAL A 371 4.43 -9.71 -12.76
CA VAL A 371 3.93 -10.41 -13.94
C VAL A 371 4.49 -9.75 -15.20
N PRO A 372 4.53 -10.43 -16.36
CA PRO A 372 4.94 -9.81 -17.62
C PRO A 372 4.08 -8.57 -17.97
N PRO A 373 4.69 -7.46 -18.42
CA PRO A 373 3.95 -6.25 -18.78
C PRO A 373 3.05 -6.50 -19.99
N ASN A 374 1.86 -5.92 -19.98
CA ASN A 374 0.89 -6.01 -21.05
C ASN A 374 0.59 -4.61 -21.61
N GLU A 375 1.27 -4.25 -22.70
CA GLU A 375 1.19 -2.91 -23.32
C GLU A 375 -0.24 -2.51 -23.71
N LYS A 376 -1.03 -3.44 -24.29
CA LYS A 376 -2.40 -3.14 -24.72
C LYS A 376 -3.28 -2.72 -23.54
N TYR A 377 -3.20 -3.46 -22.44
CA TYR A 377 -3.97 -3.15 -21.23
C TYR A 377 -3.37 -1.94 -20.50
N GLY A 378 -2.06 -1.83 -20.44
CA GLY A 378 -1.34 -0.74 -19.80
C GLY A 378 -1.62 0.62 -20.43
N LYS A 379 -1.59 0.72 -21.77
CA LYS A 379 -1.97 1.96 -22.48
C LYS A 379 -3.42 2.35 -22.22
N PHE A 380 -4.33 1.37 -22.17
CA PHE A 380 -5.73 1.64 -21.84
C PHE A 380 -5.89 2.16 -20.42
N VAL A 381 -5.32 1.48 -19.43
CA VAL A 381 -5.41 1.87 -18.01
C VAL A 381 -4.73 3.21 -17.78
N LEU A 382 -3.56 3.46 -18.38
CA LEU A 382 -2.87 4.74 -18.28
C LEU A 382 -3.73 5.89 -18.83
N ASN A 383 -4.41 5.67 -19.95
CA ASN A 383 -5.34 6.66 -20.47
C ASN A 383 -6.49 6.93 -19.48
N GLU A 384 -7.04 5.91 -18.83
CA GLU A 384 -8.05 6.11 -17.78
C GLU A 384 -7.50 6.91 -16.60
N VAL A 385 -6.27 6.64 -16.18
CA VAL A 385 -5.60 7.37 -15.09
C VAL A 385 -5.40 8.85 -15.43
N LEU A 386 -4.89 9.13 -16.63
CA LEU A 386 -4.60 10.50 -17.06
C LEU A 386 -5.86 11.32 -17.28
N GLU A 387 -6.94 10.70 -17.77
CA GLU A 387 -8.23 11.36 -17.97
C GLU A 387 -8.98 11.58 -16.65
N ALA A 388 -9.12 10.52 -15.84
CA ALA A 388 -9.94 10.55 -14.63
C ALA A 388 -9.33 11.39 -13.50
N GLY A 389 -8.02 11.23 -13.26
CA GLY A 389 -7.37 11.79 -12.07
C GLY A 389 -8.00 11.29 -10.77
N ASN A 390 -7.94 12.11 -9.71
CA ASN A 390 -8.46 11.85 -8.36
C ASN A 390 -9.89 11.25 -8.32
N PHE A 391 -9.99 9.92 -8.44
CA PHE A 391 -11.24 9.15 -8.50
C PHE A 391 -12.26 9.68 -9.51
N GLY A 392 -11.80 10.11 -10.69
CA GLY A 392 -12.69 10.61 -11.75
C GLY A 392 -13.27 12.01 -11.52
N ARG A 393 -12.88 12.72 -10.45
CA ARG A 393 -13.32 14.11 -10.19
C ARG A 393 -12.99 15.08 -11.32
N HIS A 394 -11.99 14.75 -12.15
CA HIS A 394 -11.55 15.57 -13.27
C HIS A 394 -11.90 14.97 -14.65
N ASP A 395 -12.70 13.89 -14.69
CA ASP A 395 -13.03 13.21 -15.93
C ASP A 395 -14.03 14.03 -16.76
N ALA A 396 -13.52 14.68 -17.81
CA ALA A 396 -14.32 15.49 -18.73
C ALA A 396 -15.33 14.66 -19.54
N ARG A 397 -15.22 13.32 -19.54
CA ARG A 397 -16.13 12.41 -20.24
C ARG A 397 -17.42 12.18 -19.43
N ASN A 398 -17.51 12.69 -18.20
CA ASN A 398 -18.71 12.67 -17.37
C ASN A 398 -19.74 13.70 -17.88
N ARG A 399 -20.55 13.33 -18.89
CA ARG A 399 -21.38 14.26 -19.67
C ARG A 399 -22.89 14.09 -19.54
N PHE A 400 -23.37 13.05 -18.85
CA PHE A 400 -24.81 12.77 -18.73
C PHE A 400 -25.52 13.52 -17.59
N GLY A 401 -24.87 14.52 -16.99
CA GLY A 401 -25.43 15.33 -15.91
C GLY A 401 -25.44 14.64 -14.53
N ARG A 402 -25.97 15.33 -13.52
CA ARG A 402 -26.00 14.87 -12.10
C ARG A 402 -27.32 14.20 -11.68
N SER A 403 -28.24 13.96 -12.62
CA SER A 403 -29.49 13.27 -12.33
C SER A 403 -29.24 11.78 -12.07
N GLN A 404 -30.15 11.10 -11.38
CA GLN A 404 -30.04 9.66 -11.16
C GLN A 404 -29.95 8.87 -12.48
N LEU A 405 -30.71 9.28 -13.49
CA LEU A 405 -30.64 8.73 -14.84
C LEU A 405 -29.28 9.00 -15.49
N GLY A 406 -28.79 10.24 -15.37
CA GLY A 406 -27.49 10.65 -15.88
C GLY A 406 -26.33 9.83 -15.31
N HIS A 407 -26.33 9.64 -13.99
CA HIS A 407 -25.36 8.79 -13.30
C HIS A 407 -25.42 7.33 -13.78
N ASN A 408 -26.62 6.78 -14.02
CA ASN A 408 -26.77 5.43 -14.55
C ASN A 408 -26.26 5.32 -16.01
N LEU A 409 -26.57 6.29 -16.86
CA LEU A 409 -26.08 6.34 -18.25
C LEU A 409 -24.55 6.47 -18.31
N GLN A 410 -23.96 7.28 -17.44
CA GLN A 410 -22.50 7.41 -17.34
C GLN A 410 -21.84 6.07 -17.00
N ARG A 411 -22.43 5.28 -16.09
CA ARG A 411 -21.94 3.94 -15.75
C ARG A 411 -22.03 2.98 -16.92
N VAL A 412 -23.18 2.89 -17.58
CA VAL A 412 -23.35 2.04 -18.77
C VAL A 412 -22.35 2.40 -19.86
N TYR A 413 -22.14 3.69 -20.13
CA TYR A 413 -21.14 4.15 -21.09
C TYR A 413 -19.72 3.72 -20.72
N ARG A 414 -19.36 3.79 -19.43
CA ARG A 414 -18.08 3.29 -18.94
C ARG A 414 -17.97 1.78 -19.11
N ASP A 415 -18.99 1.02 -18.73
CA ASP A 415 -18.98 -0.44 -18.79
C ASP A 415 -18.84 -0.95 -20.23
N ILE A 416 -19.51 -0.29 -21.20
CA ILE A 416 -19.34 -0.56 -22.63
C ILE A 416 -17.89 -0.37 -23.09
N ARG A 417 -17.18 0.63 -22.54
CA ARG A 417 -15.76 0.84 -22.86
C ARG A 417 -14.87 -0.23 -22.21
N LEU A 418 -15.20 -0.60 -20.97
CA LEU A 418 -14.43 -1.57 -20.19
C LEU A 418 -14.65 -3.01 -20.66
N VAL A 419 -15.79 -3.36 -21.25
CA VAL A 419 -16.11 -4.74 -21.68
C VAL A 419 -15.09 -5.32 -22.66
N ARG A 420 -14.46 -4.46 -23.47
CA ARG A 420 -13.41 -4.86 -24.41
C ARG A 420 -12.14 -5.37 -23.72
N TYR A 421 -11.90 -4.94 -22.48
CA TYR A 421 -10.70 -5.27 -21.70
C TYR A 421 -11.03 -6.20 -20.53
N PHE A 422 -12.13 -5.95 -19.82
CA PHE A 422 -12.54 -6.67 -18.61
C PHE A 422 -13.98 -7.20 -18.74
N PRO A 423 -14.26 -8.13 -19.68
CA PRO A 423 -15.62 -8.55 -20.01
C PRO A 423 -16.34 -9.18 -18.81
N ALA A 424 -15.66 -10.02 -18.03
CA ALA A 424 -16.26 -10.68 -16.87
C ALA A 424 -16.80 -9.68 -15.86
N GLU A 425 -16.04 -8.65 -15.52
CA GLU A 425 -16.47 -7.62 -14.57
C GLU A 425 -17.51 -6.67 -15.16
N ALA A 426 -17.29 -6.20 -16.39
CA ALA A 426 -18.19 -5.25 -17.04
C ALA A 426 -19.58 -5.84 -17.30
N LEU A 427 -19.66 -7.11 -17.70
CA LEU A 427 -20.94 -7.81 -17.89
C LEU A 427 -21.62 -8.16 -16.56
N CYS A 428 -20.85 -8.32 -15.48
CA CYS A 428 -21.41 -8.59 -14.16
C CYS A 428 -21.86 -7.32 -13.42
N GLU A 429 -21.42 -6.10 -13.80
CA GLU A 429 -21.83 -4.85 -13.13
C GLU A 429 -23.34 -4.74 -12.96
N PRO A 430 -24.17 -4.91 -14.02
CA PRO A 430 -25.61 -4.68 -13.89
C PRO A 430 -26.27 -5.71 -12.98
N LEU A 431 -25.76 -6.95 -13.01
CA LEU A 431 -26.21 -8.04 -12.16
C LEU A 431 -25.82 -7.80 -10.70
N PHE A 432 -24.56 -7.45 -10.45
CA PHE A 432 -24.06 -7.12 -9.12
C PHE A 432 -24.82 -5.96 -8.52
N ARG A 433 -25.09 -4.90 -9.30
CA ARG A 433 -25.85 -3.73 -8.86
C ARG A 433 -27.30 -4.08 -8.50
N THR A 434 -27.96 -4.89 -9.31
CA THR A 434 -29.33 -5.36 -9.04
C THR A 434 -29.36 -6.19 -7.77
N TRP A 435 -28.45 -7.15 -7.65
CA TRP A 435 -28.28 -7.94 -6.44
C TRP A 435 -27.98 -7.08 -5.20
N HIS A 436 -27.08 -6.10 -5.33
CA HIS A 436 -26.68 -5.20 -4.25
C HIS A 436 -27.83 -4.29 -3.79
N PHE A 437 -28.71 -3.88 -4.71
CA PHE A 437 -29.93 -3.15 -4.35
C PHE A 437 -30.81 -3.98 -3.40
N PHE A 438 -31.09 -5.24 -3.75
CA PHE A 438 -31.87 -6.13 -2.88
C PHE A 438 -31.13 -6.47 -1.58
N TRP A 439 -29.81 -6.65 -1.65
CA TRP A 439 -28.97 -6.81 -0.46
C TRP A 439 -29.14 -5.61 0.49
N ARG A 440 -29.07 -4.37 0.00
CA ARG A 440 -29.28 -3.18 0.85
C ARG A 440 -30.68 -3.12 1.46
N LEU A 441 -31.73 -3.57 0.74
CA LEU A 441 -33.08 -3.64 1.31
C LEU A 441 -33.16 -4.64 2.47
N LYS A 442 -32.47 -5.79 2.35
CA LYS A 442 -32.37 -6.78 3.43
C LYS A 442 -31.64 -6.23 4.66
N TYR A 443 -30.59 -5.44 4.44
CA TYR A 443 -29.77 -4.83 5.48
C TYR A 443 -30.24 -3.40 5.83
N LYS A 444 -31.45 -2.95 5.46
CA LYS A 444 -32.00 -1.65 5.89
C LYS A 444 -32.73 -1.73 7.23
N LYS A 445 -33.06 -2.94 7.69
CA LYS A 445 -33.76 -3.19 8.94
C LYS A 445 -32.80 -3.20 10.12
#